data_AF-A0A6I1GHM4-F1
#
_entry.id   AF-A0A6I1GHM4-F1
#
_cell.length_a   1.000
_cell.length_b   1.000
_cell.length_c   1.000
_cell.angle_alpha   90.00
_cell.angle_beta   90.00
_cell.angle_gamma   90.00
#
_symmetry.space_group_name_H-M   'P 1'
#
loop_
_entity.id
_entity.type
_entity.pdbx_description
1 polymer ?
#
loop_
_entity_poly.entity_id
_entity_poly.type
_entity_poly.pdbx_seq_one_letter_code
_entity_poly.pdbx_strand_id
1 'polypeptide(L)' 'MPLHETHRYDDIINLPHHVSHRHPPMSRQKRAAQFMPFAALTGYEQVLSRTAQDSEAAVAQADTAGDTDFGA' A
#
# COMPACT_ATOMS: atom_id res chain seq x y z
N MET A 1 16.42 13.37 45.50
CA MET A 1 16.77 12.60 44.29
C MET A 1 15.48 12.32 43.54
N PRO A 2 15.25 12.85 42.33
CA PRO A 2 14.04 12.55 41.56
C PRO A 2 14.06 11.09 41.10
N LEU A 3 12.92 10.41 41.22
CA LEU A 3 12.73 9.06 40.67
C LEU A 3 12.69 9.17 39.14
N HIS A 4 13.60 8.49 38.45
CA HIS A 4 13.54 8.35 36.99
C HIS A 4 12.51 7.28 36.66
N GLU A 5 11.56 7.61 35.79
CA GLU A 5 10.64 6.64 35.22
C GLU A 5 11.43 5.76 34.23
N THR A 6 11.45 4.44 34.49
CA THR A 6 12.13 3.47 33.63
C THR A 6 11.10 2.69 32.83
N HIS A 7 11.16 2.77 31.50
CA HIS A 7 10.27 2.03 30.61
C HIS A 7 10.90 0.68 30.20
N ARG A 8 10.05 -0.26 29.78
CA ARG A 8 10.40 -1.69 29.58
C ARG A 8 11.48 -1.98 28.53
N TYR A 9 11.95 -0.99 27.76
CA TYR A 9 12.86 -1.19 26.65
C TYR A 9 13.90 -0.07 26.49
N ASP A 10 14.08 0.79 27.50
CA ASP A 10 15.00 1.94 27.43
C ASP A 10 16.46 1.49 27.22
N ASP A 11 16.78 0.27 27.65
CA ASP A 11 18.06 -0.41 27.49
C ASP A 11 18.34 -0.87 26.05
N ILE A 12 17.30 -1.06 25.22
CA ILE A 12 17.43 -1.61 23.86
C ILE A 12 16.91 -0.73 22.72
N ILE A 13 16.05 0.26 23.01
CA ILE A 13 15.35 1.05 21.97
C ILE A 13 16.30 1.87 21.07
N ASN A 14 17.46 2.26 21.60
CA ASN A 14 18.47 3.03 20.88
C ASN A 14 19.64 2.19 20.35
N LEU A 15 19.57 0.86 20.48
CA LEU A 15 20.64 -0.01 19.97
C LEU A 15 20.63 -0.03 18.43
N PRO A 16 21.82 -0.10 17.80
CA PRO A 16 21.91 -0.26 16.36
C PRO A 16 21.16 -1.50 15.89
N HIS A 17 20.41 -1.37 14.79
CA HIS A 17 19.78 -2.53 14.17
C HIS A 17 20.85 -3.46 13.58
N HIS A 18 20.79 -4.74 13.91
CA HIS A 18 21.70 -5.73 13.33
C HIS A 18 21.45 -5.86 11.82
N VAL A 19 22.53 -5.74 11.04
CA VAL A 19 22.52 -6.00 9.60
C VAL A 19 23.50 -7.13 9.32
N SER A 20 23.03 -8.20 8.66
CA SER A 20 23.88 -9.33 8.32
C SER A 20 24.97 -8.91 7.33
N HIS A 21 26.22 -9.21 7.67
CA HIS A 21 27.36 -9.03 6.78
C HIS A 21 27.39 -10.03 5.61
N ARG A 22 26.84 -11.23 5.82
CA ARG A 22 26.85 -12.32 4.83
C ARG A 22 25.63 -12.29 3.90
N HIS A 23 24.49 -11.89 4.42
CA HIS A 23 23.21 -11.90 3.69
C HIS A 23 22.66 -10.48 3.61
N PRO A 24 22.99 -9.73 2.54
CA PRO A 24 22.49 -8.38 2.35
C PRO A 24 20.95 -8.35 2.38
N PRO A 25 20.35 -7.30 2.96
CA PRO A 25 18.91 -7.12 2.92
C PRO A 25 18.38 -7.05 1.49
N MET A 26 17.20 -7.61 1.26
CA MET A 26 16.53 -7.53 -0.03
C MET A 26 16.13 -6.07 -0.34
N SER A 27 16.37 -5.61 -1.57
CA SER A 27 15.96 -4.27 -2.01
C SER A 27 14.44 -4.10 -1.95
N ARG A 28 13.97 -2.85 -1.78
CA ARG A 28 12.52 -2.55 -1.72
C ARG A 28 11.76 -3.05 -2.95
N GLN A 29 12.34 -2.91 -4.14
CA GLN A 29 11.74 -3.38 -5.39
C GLN A 29 11.61 -4.91 -5.42
N LYS A 30 12.66 -5.64 -5.02
CA LYS A 30 12.60 -7.11 -4.95
C LYS A 30 11.60 -7.59 -3.90
N ARG A 31 11.45 -6.88 -2.78
CA ARG A 31 10.39 -7.15 -1.80
C ARG A 31 9.00 -6.93 -2.39
N ALA A 32 8.78 -5.84 -3.14
CA ALA A 32 7.50 -5.59 -3.80
C ALA A 32 7.16 -6.68 -4.82
N ALA A 33 8.15 -7.18 -5.57
CA ALA A 33 7.97 -8.23 -6.55
C ALA A 33 7.40 -9.54 -5.99
N GLN A 34 7.68 -9.85 -4.71
CA GLN A 34 7.09 -11.03 -4.04
C GLN A 34 5.57 -10.94 -3.92
N PHE A 35 5.03 -9.72 -3.90
CA PHE A 35 3.60 -9.43 -3.78
C PHE A 35 3.01 -8.94 -5.11
N MET A 36 3.48 -9.47 -6.25
CA MET A 36 2.89 -9.18 -7.56
C MET A 36 2.06 -10.37 -8.08
N PRO A 37 0.91 -10.71 -7.47
CA PRO A 37 0.10 -11.88 -7.84
C PRO A 37 -0.40 -11.85 -9.28
N PHE A 38 -0.50 -10.66 -9.88
CA PHE A 38 -0.98 -10.46 -11.24
C PHE A 38 0.14 -10.15 -12.26
N ALA A 39 1.42 -10.22 -11.87
CA ALA A 39 2.53 -10.01 -12.80
C ALA A 39 2.50 -10.96 -14.01
N ALA A 40 1.91 -12.14 -13.84
CA ALA A 40 1.77 -13.14 -14.89
C ALA A 40 0.62 -12.84 -15.88
N LEU A 41 -0.29 -11.91 -15.57
CA LEU A 41 -1.44 -11.57 -16.44
C LEU A 41 -1.04 -10.63 -17.58
N THR A 42 0.02 -10.97 -18.30
CA THR A 42 0.39 -10.28 -19.56
C THR A 42 -0.64 -10.61 -20.64
N GLY A 43 -1.05 -9.62 -21.45
CA GLY A 43 -2.01 -9.81 -22.54
C GLY A 43 -3.48 -9.46 -22.19
N TYR A 44 -3.75 -9.08 -20.94
CA TYR A 44 -5.08 -8.63 -20.49
C TYR A 44 -5.23 -7.10 -20.48
N GLU A 45 -4.26 -6.36 -21.02
CA GLU A 45 -4.22 -4.89 -20.95
C GLU A 45 -5.44 -4.25 -21.60
N GLN A 46 -5.92 -4.81 -22.71
CA GLN A 46 -7.13 -4.33 -23.39
C GLN A 46 -8.39 -4.54 -22.55
N VAL A 47 -8.50 -5.70 -21.88
CA VAL A 47 -9.66 -6.01 -21.01
C VAL A 47 -9.64 -5.08 -19.80
N LEU A 48 -8.48 -4.92 -19.15
CA LEU A 48 -8.32 -4.01 -18.02
C LEU A 48 -8.63 -2.56 -18.40
N SER A 49 -8.15 -2.10 -19.56
CA SER A 49 -8.42 -0.74 -20.06
C SER A 49 -9.92 -0.52 -20.28
N ARG A 50 -10.60 -1.46 -20.95
CA ARG A 50 -12.04 -1.39 -21.17
C ARG A 50 -12.82 -1.40 -19.86
N THR A 51 -12.49 -2.31 -18.94
CA THR A 51 -13.15 -2.38 -17.63
C THR A 51 -12.92 -1.11 -16.81
N ALA A 52 -11.75 -0.48 -16.90
CA ALA A 52 -11.49 0.80 -16.25
C ALA A 52 -12.39 1.92 -16.82
N GLN A 53 -12.52 2.00 -18.15
CA GLN A 53 -13.41 2.98 -18.80
C GLN A 53 -14.88 2.79 -18.39
N ASP A 54 -15.36 1.54 -18.43
CA ASP A 54 -16.73 1.21 -18.03
C ASP A 54 -16.98 1.56 -16.55
N SER A 55 -15.98 1.32 -15.68
CA SER A 55 -16.06 1.67 -14.26
C SER A 55 -16.06 3.19 -14.03
N GLU A 56 -15.22 3.95 -14.72
CA GLU A 56 -15.19 5.42 -14.61
C GLU A 56 -16.53 6.03 -15.06
N ALA A 57 -17.09 5.52 -16.16
CA ALA A 57 -18.40 5.94 -16.63
C ALA A 57 -19.51 5.64 -15.61
N ALA A 58 -19.47 4.48 -14.97
CA ALA A 58 -20.44 4.11 -13.93
C ALA A 58 -20.33 5.00 -12.68
N VAL A 59 -19.11 5.35 -12.25
CA VAL A 59 -18.89 6.27 -11.12
C VAL A 59 -19.41 7.67 -11.46
N ALA A 60 -19.07 8.20 -12.64
CA ALA A 60 -19.58 9.50 -13.08
C ALA A 60 -21.12 9.54 -13.17
N GLN A 61 -21.75 8.46 -13.64
CA GLN A 61 -23.20 8.35 -13.65
C GLN A 61 -23.80 8.37 -12.24
N ALA A 62 -23.20 7.63 -11.30
CA ALA A 62 -23.64 7.64 -9.91
C ALA A 62 -23.50 9.03 -9.27
N ASP A 63 -22.40 9.74 -9.53
CA ASP A 63 -22.20 11.11 -9.04
C ASP A 63 -23.24 12.08 -9.61
N THR A 64 -23.54 12.01 -10.91
CA THR A 64 -24.60 12.83 -11.52
C THR A 64 -25.99 12.52 -10.98
N ALA A 65 -26.29 11.24 -10.71
CA ALA A 65 -27.56 10.84 -10.12
C ALA A 65 -27.73 11.39 -8.70
N GLY A 66 -26.65 11.42 -7.90
CA GLY A 66 -26.64 12.03 -6.57
C GLY A 66 -26.84 13.55 -6.60
N ASP A 67 -26.31 14.23 -7.64
CA ASP A 67 -26.47 15.68 -7.82
C ASP A 67 -27.92 16.05 -8.21
N THR A 68 -28.63 15.15 -8.90
CA THR A 68 -30.04 15.36 -9.29
C THR A 68 -31.07 15.06 -8.18
N ASP A 69 -30.66 14.43 -7.07
CA ASP A 69 -31.54 14.04 -5.95
C ASP A 69 -31.58 15.07 -4.81
N PHE A 70 -30.74 16.11 -4.86
CA PHE A 70 -30.69 17.17 -3.85
C PHE A 70 -31.62 18.36 -4.19
N GLY A 71 -32.94 18.15 -4.11
CA GLY A 71 -33.91 19.24 -3.88
C GLY A 71 -34.93 19.51 -4.99
N ALA A 72 -36.13 18.97 -4.79
CA ALA A 72 -37.41 19.57 -5.18
C ALA A 72 -38.15 20.04 -3.91
#